data_AF-H6NLT9-F1
#
_entry.id   AF-H6NLT9-F1
#
_cell.length_a   1.000
_cell.length_b   1.000
_cell.length_c   1.000
_cell.angle_alpha   90.00
_cell.angle_beta   90.00
_cell.angle_gamma   90.00
#
_symmetry.space_group_name_H-M   'P 1'
#
loop_
_entity.id
_entity.type
_entity.pdbx_description
1 polymer ?
#
loop_
_entity_poly.entity_id
_entity_poly.type
_entity_poly.pdbx_seq_one_letter_code
_entity_poly.pdbx_strand_id
1 'polypeptide(L)'
;MRRITHQKMSLTSAEIAALWTSYQNESMAVCVLSFFQAHAEDPDIRPIVDKSLKRAETNLKTVRSIMKEEEYVVPVGFTSEDVDVTKPKMFFDTFYLMYMRQMAKVGMLAFSGFLSMMVREDLLAFYKECLLAATELYELTTKVSTAKGTTIRPPFISVPTVVEFVENGSYLKGEGLLRHKRPLNAIEISHLFTNIETNLLGSMLGIAFAQSAQSKEVKDYLMRGKDIAQKHLKIFGDHLIDSDVQAPMSWDTHVSNMTEPGFSDKLIMFHMTLLAAAGLGNYGASASATMRADIAADYLRLAAEISLFAKDGADLMIRRGWMEQPPQASDRRKFVYQPT
;
A
#
# COMPACT_ATOMS: atom_id res chain seq x y z
N MET A 1 29.06 29.59 10.57
CA MET A 1 29.12 28.34 9.78
C MET A 1 29.73 28.67 8.41
N ARG A 2 30.80 27.98 8.01
CA ARG A 2 31.39 28.15 6.67
C ARG A 2 30.35 27.69 5.63
N ARG A 3 30.12 28.48 4.57
CA ARG A 3 29.41 28.02 3.37
C ARG A 3 30.21 26.86 2.79
N ILE A 4 29.67 25.65 2.87
CA ILE A 4 30.17 24.51 2.14
C ILE A 4 29.90 24.81 0.66
N THR A 5 30.95 24.86 -0.15
CA THR A 5 30.82 24.97 -1.61
C THR A 5 30.25 23.65 -2.12
N HIS A 6 28.96 23.63 -2.48
CA HIS A 6 28.33 22.43 -3.05
C HIS A 6 28.78 22.28 -4.52
N GLN A 7 29.64 21.30 -4.81
CA GLN A 7 29.62 20.66 -6.13
C GLN A 7 28.23 20.05 -6.36
N LYS A 8 27.71 20.08 -7.60
CA LYS A 8 26.46 19.41 -7.95
C LYS A 8 26.59 17.93 -7.58
N MET A 9 25.92 17.52 -6.50
CA MET A 9 25.96 16.14 -6.03
C MET A 9 25.12 15.28 -6.98
N SER A 10 25.76 14.32 -7.63
CA SER A 10 25.07 13.31 -8.43
C SER A 10 24.12 12.51 -7.55
N LEU A 11 23.00 12.08 -8.14
CA LEU A 11 22.05 11.21 -7.46
C LEU A 11 22.69 9.88 -7.06
N THR A 12 22.44 9.43 -5.84
CA THR A 12 22.75 8.09 -5.37
C THR A 12 21.76 7.05 -5.93
N SER A 13 22.09 5.76 -5.84
CA SER A 13 21.18 4.68 -6.24
C SER A 13 19.84 4.74 -5.49
N ALA A 14 19.87 5.12 -4.21
CA ALA A 14 18.66 5.22 -3.40
C ALA A 14 17.78 6.41 -3.81
N GLU A 15 18.39 7.55 -4.15
CA GLU A 15 17.69 8.74 -4.66
C GLU A 15 17.07 8.47 -6.04
N ILE A 16 17.79 7.79 -6.92
CA ILE A 16 17.27 7.32 -8.22
C ILE A 16 16.08 6.38 -8.02
N ALA A 17 16.20 5.40 -7.12
CA ALA A 17 15.13 4.45 -6.83
C ALA A 17 13.87 5.12 -6.26
N ALA A 18 14.05 6.06 -5.33
CA ALA A 18 12.94 6.81 -4.73
C ALA A 18 12.22 7.67 -5.77
N LEU A 19 12.97 8.40 -6.61
CA LEU A 19 12.40 9.23 -7.68
C LEU A 19 11.63 8.37 -8.70
N TRP A 20 12.23 7.26 -9.18
CA TRP A 20 11.57 6.36 -10.13
C TRP A 20 10.28 5.77 -9.54
N THR A 21 10.34 5.28 -8.31
CA THR A 21 9.17 4.68 -7.63
C THR A 21 8.07 5.70 -7.38
N SER A 22 8.45 6.91 -6.95
CA SER A 22 7.50 8.01 -6.73
C SER A 22 6.83 8.42 -8.03
N TYR A 23 7.56 8.50 -9.13
CA TYR A 23 6.96 8.83 -10.43
C TYR A 23 5.90 7.80 -10.85
N GLN A 24 6.20 6.51 -10.72
CA GLN A 24 5.25 5.43 -11.04
C GLN A 24 4.01 5.49 -10.15
N ASN A 25 4.20 5.64 -8.84
CA ASN A 25 3.10 5.68 -7.88
C ASN A 25 2.23 6.93 -8.04
N GLU A 26 2.84 8.11 -8.21
CA GLU A 26 2.11 9.38 -8.32
C GLU A 26 1.34 9.48 -9.65
N SER A 27 1.91 8.99 -10.76
CA SER A 27 1.18 8.95 -12.04
C SER A 27 -0.03 8.01 -11.99
N MET A 28 0.08 6.86 -11.32
CA MET A 28 -1.08 5.99 -11.05
C MET A 28 -2.10 6.68 -10.13
N ALA A 29 -1.63 7.31 -9.05
CA ALA A 29 -2.49 7.99 -8.08
C ALA A 29 -3.29 9.12 -8.73
N VAL A 30 -2.69 9.90 -9.63
CA VAL A 30 -3.40 10.92 -10.42
C VAL A 30 -4.57 10.29 -11.17
N CYS A 31 -4.36 9.18 -11.88
CA CYS A 31 -5.43 8.51 -12.63
C CYS A 31 -6.57 8.05 -11.71
N VAL A 32 -6.26 7.36 -10.61
CA VAL A 32 -7.27 6.88 -9.64
C VAL A 32 -8.03 8.04 -8.99
N LEU A 33 -7.32 9.09 -8.57
CA LEU A 33 -7.92 10.24 -7.90
C LEU A 33 -8.73 11.12 -8.86
N SER A 34 -8.37 11.19 -10.15
CA SER A 34 -9.21 11.83 -11.18
C SER A 34 -10.54 11.10 -11.36
N PHE A 35 -10.54 9.76 -11.33
CA PHE A 35 -11.78 8.98 -11.35
C PHE A 35 -12.62 9.24 -10.09
N PHE A 36 -11.99 9.23 -8.90
CA PHE A 36 -12.71 9.52 -7.66
C PHE A 36 -13.27 10.95 -7.67
N GLN A 37 -12.52 11.91 -8.20
CA GLN A 37 -12.99 13.28 -8.35
C GLN A 37 -14.19 13.35 -9.29
N ALA A 38 -14.26 12.58 -10.36
CA ALA A 38 -15.44 12.61 -11.24
C ALA A 38 -16.73 12.09 -10.56
N HIS A 39 -16.58 11.26 -9.52
CA HIS A 39 -17.70 10.51 -8.95
C HIS A 39 -17.98 10.74 -7.46
N ALA A 40 -17.11 11.45 -6.74
CA ALA A 40 -17.33 11.75 -5.33
C ALA A 40 -18.45 12.79 -5.18
N GLU A 41 -19.51 12.39 -4.45
CA GLU A 41 -20.75 13.16 -4.27
C GLU A 41 -20.84 13.77 -2.86
N ASP A 42 -20.34 13.06 -1.85
CA ASP A 42 -20.38 13.51 -0.45
C ASP A 42 -19.54 14.79 -0.21
N PRO A 43 -20.13 15.85 0.37
CA PRO A 43 -19.50 17.16 0.50
C PRO A 43 -18.32 17.20 1.49
N ASP A 44 -18.21 16.23 2.39
CA ASP A 44 -17.08 16.13 3.31
C ASP A 44 -15.93 15.30 2.71
N ILE A 45 -16.22 14.43 1.74
CA ILE A 45 -15.25 13.52 1.12
C ILE A 45 -14.68 14.13 -0.16
N ARG A 46 -15.49 14.83 -0.95
CA ARG A 46 -15.06 15.50 -2.19
C ARG A 46 -13.85 16.43 -1.99
N PRO A 47 -13.80 17.32 -0.98
CA PRO A 47 -12.63 18.18 -0.76
C PRO A 47 -11.35 17.40 -0.42
N ILE A 48 -11.47 16.21 0.20
CA ILE A 48 -10.33 15.34 0.50
C ILE A 48 -9.78 14.75 -0.79
N VAL A 49 -10.65 14.30 -1.69
CA VAL A 49 -10.27 13.79 -3.02
C VAL A 49 -9.57 14.89 -3.82
N ASP A 50 -10.15 16.10 -3.86
CA ASP A 50 -9.59 17.25 -4.59
C ASP A 50 -8.21 17.65 -4.03
N LYS A 51 -8.05 17.72 -2.70
CA LYS A 51 -6.76 17.99 -2.04
C LYS A 51 -5.73 16.91 -2.40
N SER A 52 -6.14 15.64 -2.39
CA SER A 52 -5.26 14.50 -2.67
C SER A 52 -4.79 14.49 -4.13
N LEU A 53 -5.70 14.72 -5.08
CA LEU A 53 -5.38 14.78 -6.50
C LEU A 53 -4.37 15.90 -6.78
N LYS A 54 -4.65 17.11 -6.29
CA LYS A 54 -3.75 18.26 -6.45
C LYS A 54 -2.36 17.99 -5.87
N ARG A 55 -2.28 17.27 -4.75
CA ARG A 55 -1.01 16.87 -4.14
C ARG A 55 -0.26 15.88 -5.03
N ALA A 56 -0.94 14.85 -5.54
CA ALA A 56 -0.34 13.86 -6.44
C ALA A 56 0.20 14.51 -7.73
N GLU A 57 -0.57 15.41 -8.34
CA GLU A 57 -0.13 16.19 -9.51
C GLU A 57 1.11 17.05 -9.22
N THR A 58 1.14 17.69 -8.04
CA THR A 58 2.27 18.51 -7.59
C THR A 58 3.51 17.64 -7.39
N ASN A 59 3.39 16.50 -6.70
CA ASN A 59 4.49 15.57 -6.47
C ASN A 59 5.02 15.03 -7.80
N LEU A 60 4.14 14.59 -8.70
CA LEU A 60 4.50 14.08 -10.03
C LEU A 60 5.27 15.13 -10.84
N LYS A 61 4.81 16.38 -10.83
CA LYS A 61 5.49 17.50 -11.50
C LYS A 61 6.88 17.76 -10.91
N THR A 62 7.01 17.77 -9.58
CA THR A 62 8.29 17.97 -8.89
C THR A 62 9.28 16.86 -9.22
N VAL A 63 8.88 15.59 -9.09
CA VAL A 63 9.72 14.43 -9.43
C VAL A 63 10.16 14.50 -10.89
N ARG A 64 9.26 14.85 -11.82
CA ARG A 64 9.58 15.03 -13.23
C ARG A 64 10.60 16.15 -13.46
N SER A 65 10.51 17.27 -12.73
CA SER A 65 11.47 18.37 -12.85
C SER A 65 12.86 17.92 -12.43
N ILE A 66 12.97 17.30 -11.25
CA ILE A 66 14.23 16.78 -10.71
C ILE A 66 14.88 15.80 -11.69
N MET A 67 14.10 14.84 -12.21
CA MET A 67 14.59 13.89 -13.21
C MET A 67 15.15 14.59 -14.46
N LYS A 68 14.46 15.60 -14.99
CA LYS A 68 14.94 16.36 -16.15
C LYS A 68 16.21 17.16 -15.86
N GLU A 69 16.31 17.78 -14.68
CA GLU A 69 17.48 18.55 -14.25
C GLU A 69 18.73 17.68 -14.03
N GLU A 70 18.54 16.38 -13.77
CA GLU A 70 19.57 15.37 -13.67
C GLU A 70 19.81 14.61 -14.98
N GLU A 71 19.22 15.09 -16.10
CA GLU A 71 19.30 14.47 -17.43
C GLU A 71 18.89 12.98 -17.42
N TYR A 72 18.00 12.64 -16.49
CA TYR A 72 17.53 11.30 -16.25
C TYR A 72 16.25 11.04 -17.05
N VAL A 73 16.14 9.84 -17.63
CA VAL A 73 14.99 9.44 -18.46
C VAL A 73 13.75 9.37 -17.59
N VAL A 74 12.77 10.22 -17.91
CA VAL A 74 11.47 10.23 -17.22
C VAL A 74 10.69 8.98 -17.63
N PRO A 75 10.18 8.17 -16.69
CA PRO A 75 9.35 7.01 -17.00
C PRO A 75 8.08 7.41 -17.77
N VAL A 76 7.49 6.46 -18.50
CA VAL A 76 6.18 6.69 -19.14
C VAL A 76 5.11 6.88 -18.07
N GLY A 77 5.10 5.99 -17.07
CA GLY A 77 4.10 6.01 -16.00
C GLY A 77 2.70 5.72 -16.52
N PHE A 78 1.73 6.37 -15.89
CA PHE A 78 0.31 6.31 -16.27
C PHE A 78 -0.17 7.67 -16.77
N THR A 79 -1.08 7.64 -17.75
CA THR A 79 -1.59 8.84 -18.41
C THR A 79 -3.12 8.86 -18.38
N SER A 80 -3.73 9.90 -18.97
CA SER A 80 -5.18 9.95 -19.17
C SER A 80 -5.72 8.82 -20.06
N GLU A 81 -4.87 8.05 -20.75
CA GLU A 81 -5.28 6.85 -21.49
C GLU A 81 -5.54 5.65 -20.55
N ASP A 82 -5.02 5.70 -19.33
CA ASP A 82 -5.17 4.63 -18.33
C ASP A 82 -6.43 4.78 -17.46
N VAL A 83 -7.23 5.83 -17.66
CA VAL A 83 -8.46 6.12 -16.93
C VAL A 83 -9.52 6.77 -17.81
N ASP A 84 -10.76 6.31 -17.71
CA ASP A 84 -11.92 6.95 -18.33
C ASP A 84 -12.89 7.42 -17.22
N VAL A 85 -12.82 8.71 -16.92
CA VAL A 85 -13.64 9.37 -15.88
C VAL A 85 -15.11 9.54 -16.28
N THR A 86 -15.47 9.21 -17.51
CA THR A 86 -16.87 9.29 -17.98
C THR A 86 -17.66 8.02 -17.67
N LYS A 87 -16.96 6.94 -17.26
CA LYS A 87 -17.60 5.67 -16.93
C LYS A 87 -18.37 5.74 -15.61
N PRO A 88 -19.41 4.90 -15.40
CA PRO A 88 -20.14 4.88 -14.14
C PRO A 88 -19.24 4.69 -12.91
N LYS A 89 -19.70 5.15 -11.73
CA LYS A 89 -18.92 4.97 -10.50
C LYS A 89 -18.71 3.49 -10.15
N MET A 90 -17.47 3.12 -9.86
CA MET A 90 -17.09 1.78 -9.39
C MET A 90 -17.29 1.61 -7.88
N PHE A 91 -17.18 2.70 -7.12
CA PHE A 91 -17.26 2.68 -5.67
C PHE A 91 -18.15 3.82 -5.15
N PHE A 92 -18.58 3.69 -3.89
CA PHE A 92 -19.34 4.72 -3.18
C PHE A 92 -18.40 5.56 -2.30
N ASP A 93 -18.86 6.73 -1.86
CA ASP A 93 -18.03 7.68 -1.13
C ASP A 93 -17.37 7.10 0.14
N THR A 94 -18.07 6.21 0.85
CA THR A 94 -17.50 5.51 2.03
C THR A 94 -16.27 4.68 1.67
N PHE A 95 -16.26 4.07 0.49
CA PHE A 95 -15.09 3.35 -0.03
C PHE A 95 -13.97 4.33 -0.41
N TYR A 96 -14.26 5.46 -1.07
CA TYR A 96 -13.23 6.47 -1.39
C TYR A 96 -12.50 6.94 -0.13
N LEU A 97 -13.26 7.23 0.93
CA LEU A 97 -12.71 7.66 2.21
C LEU A 97 -11.85 6.57 2.87
N MET A 98 -12.33 5.32 2.88
CA MET A 98 -11.57 4.18 3.38
C MET A 98 -10.29 3.94 2.57
N TYR A 99 -10.39 3.95 1.24
CA TYR A 99 -9.26 3.79 0.32
C TYR A 99 -8.20 4.87 0.57
N MET A 100 -8.58 6.14 0.62
CA MET A 100 -7.65 7.24 0.87
C MET A 100 -6.99 7.12 2.24
N ARG A 101 -7.72 6.69 3.28
CA ARG A 101 -7.13 6.43 4.60
C ARG A 101 -6.06 5.34 4.54
N GLN A 102 -6.31 4.24 3.84
CA GLN A 102 -5.32 3.15 3.72
C GLN A 102 -4.13 3.55 2.83
N MET A 103 -4.37 4.23 1.71
CA MET A 103 -3.30 4.73 0.84
C MET A 103 -2.45 5.82 1.53
N ALA A 104 -3.03 6.61 2.44
CA ALA A 104 -2.27 7.51 3.28
C ALA A 104 -1.28 6.76 4.19
N LYS A 105 -1.69 5.65 4.81
CA LYS A 105 -0.78 4.79 5.59
C LYS A 105 0.35 4.21 4.72
N VAL A 106 0.01 3.72 3.52
CA VAL A 106 1.01 3.23 2.54
C VAL A 106 2.00 4.33 2.18
N GLY A 107 1.50 5.54 1.89
CA GLY A 107 2.32 6.72 1.61
C GLY A 107 3.21 7.13 2.78
N MET A 108 2.71 7.10 4.03
CA MET A 108 3.51 7.39 5.21
C MET A 108 4.71 6.43 5.35
N LEU A 109 4.48 5.12 5.19
CA LEU A 109 5.55 4.12 5.25
C LEU A 109 6.55 4.31 4.11
N ALA A 110 6.07 4.50 2.88
CA ALA A 110 6.91 4.68 1.70
C ALA A 110 7.77 5.95 1.80
N PHE A 111 7.16 7.10 2.10
CA PHE A 111 7.88 8.37 2.20
C PHE A 111 8.81 8.44 3.41
N SER A 112 8.47 7.78 4.52
CA SER A 112 9.41 7.63 5.64
C SER A 112 10.64 6.81 5.22
N GLY A 113 10.44 5.71 4.50
CA GLY A 113 11.53 4.91 3.94
C GLY A 113 12.39 5.70 2.95
N PHE A 114 11.77 6.40 1.99
CA PHE A 114 12.50 7.25 1.04
C PHE A 114 13.28 8.34 1.76
N LEU A 115 12.65 9.09 2.66
CA LEU A 115 13.32 10.13 3.44
C LEU A 115 14.55 9.61 4.18
N SER A 116 14.47 8.40 4.75
CA SER A 116 15.58 7.76 5.48
C SER A 116 16.80 7.41 4.62
N MET A 117 16.66 7.44 3.28
CA MET A 117 17.71 7.10 2.33
C MET A 117 18.26 8.32 1.56
N MET A 118 17.71 9.52 1.76
CA MET A 118 18.15 10.73 1.05
C MET A 118 19.39 11.33 1.68
N VAL A 119 20.30 11.85 0.85
CA VAL A 119 21.50 12.57 1.30
C VAL A 119 21.46 14.01 0.82
N ARG A 120 20.95 14.24 -0.40
CA ARG A 120 20.78 15.58 -0.99
C ARG A 120 19.70 16.38 -0.26
N GLU A 121 20.02 17.64 0.05
CA GLU A 121 19.16 18.53 0.86
C GLU A 121 17.81 18.82 0.20
N ASP A 122 17.78 19.00 -1.12
CA ASP A 122 16.56 19.21 -1.90
C ASP A 122 15.63 17.98 -1.86
N LEU A 123 16.19 16.78 -1.95
CA LEU A 123 15.45 15.53 -1.85
C LEU A 123 14.98 15.22 -0.43
N LEU A 124 15.80 15.52 0.58
CA LEU A 124 15.42 15.46 1.99
C LEU A 124 14.21 16.37 2.26
N ALA A 125 14.24 17.61 1.78
CA ALA A 125 13.14 18.55 1.93
C ALA A 125 11.88 18.04 1.21
N PHE A 126 12.02 17.61 -0.04
CA PHE A 126 10.90 17.09 -0.84
C PHE A 126 10.21 15.89 -0.17
N TYR A 127 10.95 14.84 0.20
CA TYR A 127 10.33 13.65 0.81
C TYR A 127 9.81 13.90 2.23
N LYS A 128 10.38 14.86 2.96
CA LYS A 128 9.81 15.32 4.24
C LYS A 128 8.43 15.95 4.02
N GLU A 129 8.27 16.79 3.01
CA GLU A 129 6.96 17.36 2.68
C GLU A 129 5.97 16.29 2.20
N CYS A 130 6.41 15.29 1.43
CA CYS A 130 5.56 14.16 1.03
C CYS A 130 5.06 13.38 2.26
N LEU A 131 5.94 13.09 3.22
CA LEU A 131 5.59 12.40 4.46
C LEU A 131 4.59 13.21 5.31
N LEU A 132 4.81 14.52 5.46
CA LEU A 132 3.89 15.40 6.18
C LEU A 132 2.51 15.43 5.52
N ALA A 133 2.45 15.56 4.19
CA ALA A 133 1.19 15.55 3.46
C ALA A 133 0.43 14.22 3.58
N ALA A 134 1.13 13.08 3.55
CA ALA A 134 0.53 11.77 3.77
C ALA A 134 -0.03 11.63 5.20
N THR A 135 0.68 12.18 6.19
CA THR A 135 0.24 12.21 7.59
C THR A 135 -1.03 13.05 7.75
N GLU A 136 -1.07 14.26 7.17
CA GLU A 136 -2.27 15.10 7.18
C GLU A 136 -3.47 14.43 6.51
N LEU A 137 -3.25 13.70 5.41
CA LEU A 137 -4.32 12.96 4.74
C LEU A 137 -4.86 11.84 5.64
N TYR A 138 -3.98 11.12 6.33
CA TYR A 138 -4.38 10.08 7.29
C TYR A 138 -5.20 10.67 8.45
N GLU A 139 -4.76 11.78 9.03
CA GLU A 139 -5.49 12.46 10.12
C GLU A 139 -6.87 12.95 9.65
N LEU A 140 -6.94 13.60 8.49
CA LEU A 140 -8.18 14.13 7.93
C LEU A 140 -9.17 13.01 7.61
N THR A 141 -8.73 11.97 6.91
CA THR A 141 -9.59 10.83 6.56
C THR A 141 -10.06 10.06 7.81
N THR A 142 -9.21 9.94 8.84
CA THR A 142 -9.58 9.33 10.13
C THR A 142 -10.62 10.16 10.87
N LYS A 143 -10.46 11.49 10.91
CA LYS A 143 -11.43 12.41 11.52
C LYS A 143 -12.79 12.30 10.85
N VAL A 144 -12.84 12.38 9.51
CA VAL A 144 -14.09 12.31 8.75
C VAL A 144 -14.74 10.91 8.86
N SER A 145 -13.95 9.84 8.77
CA SER A 145 -14.47 8.47 8.95
C SER A 145 -15.09 8.28 10.34
N THR A 146 -14.47 8.87 11.37
CA THR A 146 -14.96 8.78 12.74
C THR A 146 -16.24 9.58 12.94
N ALA A 147 -16.30 10.80 12.38
CA ALA A 147 -17.49 11.64 12.44
C ALA A 147 -18.68 11.01 11.69
N LYS A 148 -18.43 10.33 10.57
CA LYS A 148 -19.44 9.59 9.79
C LYS A 148 -19.77 8.21 10.37
N GLY A 149 -19.08 7.79 11.44
CA GLY A 149 -19.28 6.48 12.07
C GLY A 149 -18.68 5.30 11.32
N THR A 150 -17.97 5.49 10.20
CA THR A 150 -17.44 4.41 9.35
C THR A 150 -16.06 3.91 9.75
N THR A 151 -15.45 4.47 10.80
CA THR A 151 -14.18 3.98 11.34
C THR A 151 -14.40 2.65 12.08
N ILE A 152 -13.73 1.60 11.61
CA ILE A 152 -13.54 0.38 12.39
C ILE A 152 -12.43 0.67 13.42
N ARG A 153 -12.73 0.46 14.70
CA ARG A 153 -11.75 0.67 15.79
C ARG A 153 -11.04 -0.65 16.09
N PRO A 154 -9.75 -0.63 16.47
CA PRO A 154 -9.08 -1.81 16.99
C PRO A 154 -9.82 -2.39 18.21
N PRO A 155 -9.73 -3.70 18.46
CA PRO A 155 -10.35 -4.33 19.62
C PRO A 155 -9.90 -3.69 20.94
N PHE A 156 -10.83 -3.57 21.88
CA PHE A 156 -10.56 -3.06 23.23
C PHE A 156 -9.99 -4.17 24.12
N ILE A 157 -9.00 -3.82 24.93
CA ILE A 157 -8.48 -4.65 26.02
C ILE A 157 -8.53 -3.86 27.33
N SER A 158 -8.53 -4.55 28.46
CA SER A 158 -8.43 -3.88 29.76
C SER A 158 -7.11 -3.14 29.90
N VAL A 159 -7.17 -1.90 30.40
CA VAL A 159 -5.97 -1.09 30.65
C VAL A 159 -5.18 -1.71 31.81
N PRO A 160 -3.88 -2.03 31.62
CA PRO A 160 -3.08 -2.64 32.68
C PRO A 160 -2.90 -1.68 33.86
N THR A 161 -3.03 -2.19 35.08
CA THR A 161 -2.86 -1.42 36.34
C THR A 161 -1.57 -1.78 37.08
N VAL A 162 -0.89 -2.84 36.66
CA VAL A 162 0.37 -3.34 37.23
C VAL A 162 1.31 -3.79 36.11
N VAL A 163 2.61 -3.83 36.40
CA VAL A 163 3.63 -4.36 35.48
C VAL A 163 3.81 -5.85 35.74
N GLU A 164 3.70 -6.66 34.69
CA GLU A 164 3.94 -8.11 34.73
C GLU A 164 5.24 -8.45 33.97
N PHE A 165 5.95 -9.46 34.45
CA PHE A 165 7.19 -9.95 33.83
C PHE A 165 6.97 -11.34 33.24
N VAL A 166 7.54 -11.59 32.06
CA VAL A 166 7.55 -12.93 31.45
C VAL A 166 8.41 -13.85 32.31
N GLU A 167 7.80 -14.89 32.87
CA GLU A 167 8.48 -15.80 33.81
C GLU A 167 9.41 -16.79 33.11
N ASN A 168 9.04 -17.27 31.92
CA ASN A 168 9.84 -18.25 31.16
C ASN A 168 9.51 -18.24 29.65
N GLY A 169 10.29 -18.99 28.87
CA GLY A 169 10.21 -19.03 27.41
C GLY A 169 8.92 -19.62 26.82
N SER A 170 8.05 -20.25 27.61
CA SER A 170 6.75 -20.76 27.15
C SER A 170 5.86 -19.64 26.59
N TYR A 171 6.02 -18.41 27.11
CA TYR A 171 5.33 -17.22 26.63
C TYR A 171 5.57 -16.96 25.13
N LEU A 172 6.80 -17.16 24.66
CA LEU A 172 7.18 -16.96 23.25
C LEU A 172 6.64 -18.09 22.36
N LYS A 173 6.52 -19.30 22.89
CA LYS A 173 5.88 -20.42 22.19
C LYS A 173 4.36 -20.27 22.11
N GLY A 174 3.78 -19.32 22.85
CA GLY A 174 2.34 -19.14 22.94
C GLY A 174 1.65 -20.14 23.88
N GLU A 175 2.39 -20.90 24.67
CA GLU A 175 1.84 -21.87 25.61
C GLU A 175 1.12 -21.16 26.77
N GLY A 176 -0.09 -21.60 27.12
CA GLY A 176 -0.90 -21.09 28.23
C GLY A 176 -1.33 -22.21 29.19
N LEU A 177 -2.27 -21.90 30.08
CA LEU A 177 -2.77 -22.85 31.07
C LEU A 177 -3.68 -23.91 30.41
N LEU A 178 -3.63 -25.16 30.88
CA LEU A 178 -4.57 -26.23 30.48
C LEU A 178 -4.69 -26.45 28.95
N ARG A 179 -3.57 -26.55 28.23
CA ARG A 179 -3.50 -26.73 26.76
C ARG A 179 -4.08 -25.59 25.92
N HIS A 180 -4.53 -24.50 26.52
CA HIS A 180 -4.89 -23.28 25.80
C HIS A 180 -3.64 -22.46 25.49
N LYS A 181 -3.68 -21.70 24.39
CA LYS A 181 -2.63 -20.71 24.11
C LYS A 181 -2.76 -19.54 25.08
N ARG A 182 -1.67 -18.82 25.34
CA ARG A 182 -1.77 -17.57 26.09
C ARG A 182 -2.62 -16.54 25.31
N PRO A 183 -3.31 -15.64 26.01
CA PRO A 183 -3.99 -14.51 25.38
C PRO A 183 -3.04 -13.68 24.50
N LEU A 184 -3.59 -13.07 23.46
CA LEU A 184 -2.85 -12.10 22.65
C LEU A 184 -2.53 -10.86 23.47
N ASN A 185 -1.34 -10.31 23.26
CA ASN A 185 -1.01 -8.99 23.80
C ASN A 185 -1.46 -7.86 22.86
N ALA A 186 -1.40 -6.62 23.34
CA ALA A 186 -1.83 -5.44 22.59
C ALA A 186 -1.09 -5.27 21.24
N ILE A 187 0.18 -5.66 21.17
CA ILE A 187 1.01 -5.57 19.96
C ILE A 187 0.46 -6.53 18.91
N GLU A 188 0.26 -7.79 19.29
CA GLU A 188 -0.24 -8.86 18.42
C GLU A 188 -1.65 -8.54 17.89
N ILE A 189 -2.55 -8.07 18.77
CA ILE A 189 -3.90 -7.63 18.39
C ILE A 189 -3.84 -6.48 17.38
N SER A 190 -2.97 -5.50 17.61
CA SER A 190 -2.83 -4.32 16.72
C SER A 190 -2.36 -4.71 15.31
N HIS A 191 -1.41 -5.63 15.22
CA HIS A 191 -0.92 -6.14 13.94
C HIS A 191 -1.95 -7.01 13.23
N LEU A 192 -2.62 -7.93 13.94
CA LEU A 192 -3.70 -8.75 13.36
C LEU A 192 -4.83 -7.87 12.80
N PHE A 193 -5.28 -6.89 13.60
CA PHE A 193 -6.31 -5.93 13.19
C PHE A 193 -5.89 -5.14 11.93
N THR A 194 -4.67 -4.61 11.92
CA THR A 194 -4.18 -3.81 10.77
C THR A 194 -4.09 -4.64 9.50
N ASN A 195 -3.65 -5.89 9.60
CA ASN A 195 -3.59 -6.80 8.45
C ASN A 195 -4.97 -7.26 7.98
N ILE A 196 -5.96 -7.33 8.88
CA ILE A 196 -7.36 -7.52 8.49
C ILE A 196 -7.86 -6.33 7.67
N GLU A 197 -7.64 -5.09 8.12
CA GLU A 197 -8.08 -3.91 7.37
C GLU A 197 -7.50 -3.87 5.94
N THR A 198 -6.21 -4.18 5.80
CA THR A 198 -5.53 -4.13 4.50
C THR A 198 -5.96 -5.26 3.55
N ASN A 199 -6.21 -6.47 4.07
CA ASN A 199 -6.71 -7.58 3.25
C ASN A 199 -8.18 -7.40 2.87
N LEU A 200 -8.98 -6.74 3.71
CA LEU A 200 -10.34 -6.36 3.36
C LEU A 200 -10.34 -5.41 2.15
N LEU A 201 -9.50 -4.37 2.16
CA LEU A 201 -9.33 -3.49 1.01
C LEU A 201 -8.90 -4.25 -0.25
N GLY A 202 -7.88 -5.12 -0.13
CA GLY A 202 -7.40 -5.94 -1.25
C GLY A 202 -8.49 -6.85 -1.83
N SER A 203 -9.34 -7.45 -0.98
CA SER A 203 -10.47 -8.27 -1.42
C SER A 203 -11.50 -7.46 -2.20
N MET A 204 -11.84 -6.25 -1.75
CA MET A 204 -12.81 -5.37 -2.43
C MET A 204 -12.27 -4.85 -3.76
N LEU A 205 -11.01 -4.44 -3.81
CA LEU A 205 -10.37 -4.02 -5.06
C LEU A 205 -10.25 -5.19 -6.04
N GLY A 206 -9.93 -6.39 -5.55
CA GLY A 206 -9.85 -7.59 -6.38
C GLY A 206 -11.16 -7.88 -7.12
N ILE A 207 -12.31 -7.85 -6.43
CA ILE A 207 -13.60 -8.05 -7.10
C ILE A 207 -13.99 -6.88 -8.01
N ALA A 208 -13.82 -5.64 -7.55
CA ALA A 208 -14.20 -4.44 -8.30
C ALA A 208 -13.42 -4.33 -9.62
N PHE A 209 -12.10 -4.52 -9.56
CA PHE A 209 -11.26 -4.51 -10.76
C PHE A 209 -11.52 -5.73 -11.65
N ALA A 210 -11.84 -6.91 -11.10
CA ALA A 210 -12.17 -8.08 -11.91
C ALA A 210 -13.46 -7.87 -12.73
N GLN A 211 -14.43 -7.15 -12.17
CA GLN A 211 -15.68 -6.81 -12.87
C GLN A 211 -15.41 -5.93 -14.10
N SER A 212 -14.49 -4.97 -13.99
CA SER A 212 -14.21 -3.98 -15.04
C SER A 212 -13.02 -4.33 -15.95
N ALA A 213 -12.18 -5.29 -15.58
CA ALA A 213 -11.01 -5.66 -16.37
C ALA A 213 -11.41 -6.17 -17.78
N GLN A 214 -10.54 -5.98 -18.75
CA GLN A 214 -10.81 -6.33 -20.14
C GLN A 214 -10.33 -7.76 -20.45
N SER A 215 -9.12 -8.11 -20.01
CA SER A 215 -8.51 -9.43 -20.25
C SER A 215 -8.97 -10.49 -19.26
N LYS A 216 -9.30 -11.69 -19.78
CA LYS A 216 -9.59 -12.86 -18.94
C LYS A 216 -8.45 -13.21 -17.98
N GLU A 217 -7.20 -13.12 -18.43
CA GLU A 217 -6.03 -13.42 -17.57
C GLU A 217 -5.93 -12.45 -16.39
N VAL A 218 -6.27 -11.18 -16.62
CA VAL A 218 -6.30 -10.15 -15.59
C VAL A 218 -7.46 -10.43 -14.61
N LYS A 219 -8.65 -10.76 -15.11
CA LYS A 219 -9.79 -11.19 -14.26
C LYS A 219 -9.43 -12.37 -13.37
N ASP A 220 -8.86 -13.43 -13.95
CA ASP A 220 -8.47 -14.63 -13.22
C ASP A 220 -7.42 -14.32 -12.15
N TYR A 221 -6.44 -13.47 -12.47
CA TYR A 221 -5.42 -12.98 -11.52
C TYR A 221 -6.06 -12.21 -10.36
N LEU A 222 -6.98 -11.29 -10.64
CA LEU A 222 -7.64 -10.45 -9.64
C LEU A 222 -8.55 -11.26 -8.71
N MET A 223 -9.31 -12.21 -9.27
CA MET A 223 -10.15 -13.12 -8.48
C MET A 223 -9.30 -14.01 -7.56
N ARG A 224 -8.14 -14.48 -8.03
CA ARG A 224 -7.19 -15.20 -7.17
C ARG A 224 -6.65 -14.31 -6.04
N GLY A 225 -6.35 -13.04 -6.33
CA GLY A 225 -5.91 -12.07 -5.32
C GLY A 225 -6.97 -11.84 -4.24
N LYS A 226 -8.24 -11.71 -4.64
CA LYS A 226 -9.39 -11.67 -3.72
C LYS A 226 -9.43 -12.90 -2.82
N ASP A 227 -9.31 -14.09 -3.40
CA ASP A 227 -9.43 -15.35 -2.63
C ASP A 227 -8.27 -15.53 -1.63
N ILE A 228 -7.05 -15.14 -2.01
CA ILE A 228 -5.89 -15.07 -1.10
C ILE A 228 -6.19 -14.10 0.06
N ALA A 229 -6.68 -12.90 -0.24
CA ALA A 229 -7.02 -11.92 0.79
C ALA A 229 -8.10 -12.43 1.76
N GLN A 230 -9.14 -13.11 1.24
CA GLN A 230 -10.19 -13.73 2.06
C GLN A 230 -9.67 -14.86 2.95
N LYS A 231 -8.75 -15.69 2.44
CA LYS A 231 -8.06 -16.71 3.24
C LYS A 231 -7.26 -16.08 4.38
N HIS A 232 -6.53 -15.01 4.09
CA HIS A 232 -5.68 -14.32 5.08
C HIS A 232 -6.54 -13.64 6.15
N LEU A 233 -7.64 -12.98 5.75
CA LEU A 233 -8.64 -12.45 6.66
C LEU A 233 -9.14 -13.49 7.65
N LYS A 234 -9.48 -14.69 7.15
CA LYS A 234 -9.95 -15.78 8.00
C LYS A 234 -8.89 -16.18 9.03
N ILE A 235 -7.65 -16.38 8.62
CA ILE A 235 -6.56 -16.79 9.52
C ILE A 235 -6.32 -15.75 10.61
N PHE A 236 -6.29 -14.46 10.26
CA PHE A 236 -6.11 -13.40 11.26
C PHE A 236 -7.32 -13.27 12.19
N GLY A 237 -8.53 -13.43 11.66
CA GLY A 237 -9.76 -13.45 12.44
C GLY A 237 -9.82 -14.62 13.42
N ASP A 238 -9.43 -15.82 12.98
CA ASP A 238 -9.36 -17.02 13.82
C ASP A 238 -8.41 -16.79 15.03
N HIS A 239 -7.23 -16.17 14.82
CA HIS A 239 -6.33 -15.84 15.94
C HIS A 239 -6.93 -14.89 16.99
N LEU A 240 -7.71 -13.90 16.54
CA LEU A 240 -8.42 -12.98 17.44
C LEU A 240 -9.49 -13.73 18.22
N ILE A 241 -10.33 -14.50 17.54
CA ILE A 241 -11.45 -15.26 18.13
C ILE A 241 -10.94 -16.30 19.12
N ASP A 242 -9.86 -17.02 18.78
CA ASP A 242 -9.21 -18.02 19.65
C ASP A 242 -8.68 -17.41 20.97
N SER A 243 -8.58 -16.08 21.05
CA SER A 243 -8.13 -15.35 22.24
C SER A 243 -9.25 -14.50 22.85
N ASP A 244 -10.51 -14.85 22.58
CA ASP A 244 -11.73 -14.15 23.01
C ASP A 244 -11.78 -12.67 22.59
N VAL A 245 -11.07 -12.31 21.51
CA VAL A 245 -11.09 -10.98 20.91
C VAL A 245 -12.01 -11.00 19.69
N GLN A 246 -12.99 -10.11 19.66
CA GLN A 246 -13.89 -10.00 18.51
C GLN A 246 -13.10 -9.58 17.26
N ALA A 247 -13.26 -10.36 16.19
CA ALA A 247 -12.72 -10.00 14.89
C ALA A 247 -13.45 -8.73 14.36
N PRO A 248 -12.73 -7.76 13.79
CA PRO A 248 -13.35 -6.54 13.29
C PRO A 248 -14.28 -6.85 12.11
N MET A 249 -15.50 -6.32 12.17
CA MET A 249 -16.44 -6.36 11.05
C MET A 249 -16.23 -5.18 10.12
N SER A 250 -16.34 -5.41 8.81
CA SER A 250 -16.32 -4.35 7.80
C SER A 250 -17.55 -3.45 7.93
N TRP A 251 -17.38 -2.14 7.77
CA TRP A 251 -18.49 -1.27 7.42
C TRP A 251 -18.97 -1.58 6.00
N ASP A 252 -20.26 -1.36 5.73
CA ASP A 252 -20.84 -1.59 4.40
C ASP A 252 -20.14 -0.70 3.36
N THR A 253 -19.26 -1.34 2.61
CA THR A 253 -18.39 -0.74 1.60
C THR A 253 -18.83 -1.35 0.28
N HIS A 254 -20.00 -0.91 -0.18
CA HIS A 254 -20.64 -1.44 -1.37
C HIS A 254 -19.73 -1.24 -2.59
N VAL A 255 -19.42 -2.33 -3.30
CA VAL A 255 -18.84 -2.29 -4.65
C VAL A 255 -20.01 -2.24 -5.63
N SER A 256 -19.98 -1.33 -6.59
CA SER A 256 -21.08 -1.21 -7.55
C SER A 256 -21.13 -2.42 -8.50
N ASN A 257 -22.26 -2.62 -9.19
CA ASN A 257 -22.40 -3.68 -10.20
C ASN A 257 -21.84 -3.28 -11.58
N MET A 258 -20.94 -2.29 -11.62
CA MET A 258 -20.36 -1.78 -12.86
C MET A 258 -19.44 -2.82 -13.51
N THR A 259 -19.62 -3.06 -14.81
CA THR A 259 -18.75 -3.93 -15.61
C THR A 259 -18.00 -3.20 -16.72
N GLU A 260 -18.23 -1.90 -16.89
CA GLU A 260 -17.51 -1.10 -17.88
C GLU A 260 -16.08 -0.78 -17.39
N PRO A 261 -15.07 -0.78 -18.29
CA PRO A 261 -13.69 -0.52 -17.92
C PRO A 261 -13.46 0.99 -17.66
N GLY A 262 -13.42 1.39 -16.39
CA GLY A 262 -13.02 2.75 -15.97
C GLY A 262 -11.50 2.97 -15.88
N PHE A 263 -10.73 1.87 -15.81
CA PHE A 263 -9.26 1.88 -15.77
C PHE A 263 -8.68 0.88 -16.77
N SER A 264 -7.46 1.13 -17.25
CA SER A 264 -6.75 0.15 -18.07
C SER A 264 -6.33 -1.07 -17.26
N ASP A 265 -6.23 -2.23 -17.92
CA ASP A 265 -5.68 -3.44 -17.31
C ASP A 265 -4.23 -3.22 -16.80
N LYS A 266 -3.45 -2.37 -17.47
CA LYS A 266 -2.10 -1.97 -17.07
C LYS A 266 -2.11 -1.29 -15.69
N LEU A 267 -2.98 -0.29 -15.50
CA LEU A 267 -3.13 0.42 -14.23
C LEU A 267 -3.62 -0.52 -13.13
N ILE A 268 -4.64 -1.33 -13.41
CA ILE A 268 -5.19 -2.30 -12.47
C ILE A 268 -4.11 -3.28 -11.99
N MET A 269 -3.32 -3.83 -12.92
CA MET A 269 -2.24 -4.78 -12.58
C MET A 269 -1.14 -4.13 -11.75
N PHE A 270 -0.71 -2.91 -12.10
CA PHE A 270 0.27 -2.19 -11.31
C PHE A 270 -0.24 -1.89 -9.91
N HIS A 271 -1.48 -1.42 -9.78
CA HIS A 271 -2.10 -1.08 -8.50
C HIS A 271 -2.19 -2.32 -7.59
N MET A 272 -2.63 -3.46 -8.11
CA MET A 272 -2.68 -4.70 -7.33
C MET A 272 -1.29 -5.21 -6.94
N THR A 273 -0.28 -5.01 -7.79
CA THR A 273 1.12 -5.35 -7.47
C THR A 273 1.68 -4.43 -6.37
N LEU A 274 1.36 -3.13 -6.41
CA LEU A 274 1.70 -2.17 -5.36
C LEU A 274 1.10 -2.59 -4.01
N LEU A 275 -0.18 -2.99 -4.00
CA LEU A 275 -0.84 -3.45 -2.78
C LEU A 275 -0.26 -4.77 -2.26
N ALA A 276 0.10 -5.70 -3.15
CA ALA A 276 0.78 -6.93 -2.76
C ALA A 276 2.15 -6.64 -2.12
N ALA A 277 2.93 -5.71 -2.68
CA ALA A 277 4.21 -5.29 -2.10
C ALA A 277 4.05 -4.60 -0.74
N ALA A 278 3.04 -3.72 -0.60
CA ALA A 278 2.72 -3.09 0.68
C ALA A 278 2.28 -4.12 1.73
N GLY A 279 1.45 -5.10 1.33
CA GLY A 279 1.03 -6.22 2.18
C GLY A 279 2.21 -7.08 2.64
N LEU A 280 3.16 -7.36 1.75
CA LEU A 280 4.39 -8.08 2.09
C LEU A 280 5.22 -7.33 3.15
N GLY A 281 5.38 -6.01 3.00
CA GLY A 281 6.04 -5.16 4.00
C GLY A 281 5.34 -5.19 5.36
N ASN A 282 4.00 -5.11 5.36
CA ASN A 282 3.20 -5.20 6.58
C ASN A 282 3.38 -6.54 7.29
N TYR A 283 3.43 -7.65 6.56
CA TYR A 283 3.63 -8.98 7.14
C TYR A 283 5.04 -9.14 7.72
N GLY A 284 6.07 -8.61 7.06
CA GLY A 284 7.42 -8.58 7.59
C GLY A 284 7.51 -7.81 8.91
N ALA A 285 6.93 -6.61 8.97
CA ALA A 285 6.85 -5.81 10.20
C ALA A 285 6.07 -6.55 11.31
N SER A 286 4.94 -7.16 10.95
CA SER A 286 4.08 -7.88 11.91
C SER A 286 4.74 -9.14 12.46
N ALA A 287 5.45 -9.90 11.61
CA ALA A 287 6.26 -11.04 12.03
C ALA A 287 7.38 -10.62 12.99
N SER A 288 8.02 -9.46 12.74
CA SER A 288 9.09 -8.95 13.60
C SER A 288 8.62 -8.46 14.98
N ALA A 289 7.41 -7.91 15.06
CA ALA A 289 6.85 -7.34 16.28
C ALA A 289 6.12 -8.37 17.16
N THR A 290 5.66 -9.48 16.55
CA THR A 290 4.88 -10.51 17.24
C THR A 290 5.77 -11.43 18.06
N MET A 291 5.40 -11.66 19.33
CA MET A 291 6.17 -12.51 20.25
C MET A 291 5.73 -13.98 20.19
N ARG A 292 4.47 -14.25 19.82
CA ARG A 292 3.94 -15.60 19.63
C ARG A 292 4.50 -16.26 18.36
N ALA A 293 5.29 -17.32 18.54
CA ALA A 293 5.97 -18.02 17.44
C ALA A 293 5.01 -18.59 16.38
N ASP A 294 3.82 -19.04 16.79
CA ASP A 294 2.79 -19.56 15.86
C ASP A 294 2.27 -18.47 14.92
N ILE A 295 1.98 -17.28 15.45
CA ILE A 295 1.50 -16.14 14.66
C ILE A 295 2.61 -15.57 13.77
N ALA A 296 3.84 -15.47 14.30
CA ALA A 296 4.98 -15.04 13.50
C ALA A 296 5.24 -15.99 12.32
N ALA A 297 5.13 -17.31 12.54
CA ALA A 297 5.24 -18.31 11.48
C ALA A 297 4.12 -18.17 10.43
N ASP A 298 2.89 -17.90 10.86
CA ASP A 298 1.79 -17.62 9.94
C ASP A 298 2.07 -16.38 9.07
N TYR A 299 2.53 -15.27 9.65
CA TYR A 299 2.90 -14.09 8.85
C TYR A 299 3.97 -14.41 7.80
N LEU A 300 5.01 -15.16 8.15
CA LEU A 300 6.07 -15.55 7.20
C LEU A 300 5.54 -16.48 6.10
N ARG A 301 4.68 -17.44 6.45
CA ARG A 301 4.05 -18.34 5.47
C ARG A 301 3.14 -17.57 4.51
N LEU A 302 2.32 -16.66 5.03
CA LEU A 302 1.42 -15.83 4.23
C LEU A 302 2.18 -14.81 3.37
N ALA A 303 3.34 -14.33 3.85
CA ALA A 303 4.25 -13.49 3.08
C ALA A 303 4.81 -14.22 1.85
N ALA A 304 5.16 -15.51 1.99
CA ALA A 304 5.59 -16.33 0.86
C ALA A 304 4.46 -16.49 -0.18
N GLU A 305 3.22 -16.68 0.26
CA GLU A 305 2.05 -16.79 -0.63
C GLU A 305 1.82 -15.50 -1.44
N ILE A 306 1.85 -14.33 -0.79
CA ILE A 306 1.72 -13.04 -1.50
C ILE A 306 2.91 -12.76 -2.41
N SER A 307 4.12 -13.20 -2.03
CA SER A 307 5.32 -13.05 -2.88
C SER A 307 5.17 -13.80 -4.21
N LEU A 308 4.61 -15.02 -4.17
CA LEU A 308 4.30 -15.79 -5.38
C LEU A 308 3.21 -15.11 -6.21
N PHE A 309 2.16 -14.61 -5.56
CA PHE A 309 1.11 -13.83 -6.23
C PHE A 309 1.68 -12.59 -6.95
N ALA A 310 2.52 -11.80 -6.27
CA ALA A 310 3.14 -10.60 -6.84
C ALA A 310 4.07 -10.95 -8.02
N LYS A 311 4.82 -12.04 -7.92
CA LYS A 311 5.69 -12.53 -8.98
C LYS A 311 4.91 -12.93 -10.23
N ASP A 312 3.78 -13.62 -10.08
CA ASP A 312 2.89 -13.94 -11.21
C ASP A 312 2.29 -12.67 -11.84
N GLY A 313 1.99 -11.66 -11.03
CA GLY A 313 1.54 -10.34 -11.50
C GLY A 313 2.59 -9.65 -12.35
N ALA A 314 3.85 -9.64 -11.88
CA ALA A 314 4.99 -9.12 -12.63
C ALA A 314 5.20 -9.90 -13.94
N ASP A 315 5.15 -11.24 -13.91
CA ASP A 315 5.27 -12.08 -15.11
C ASP A 315 4.18 -11.74 -16.14
N LEU A 316 2.94 -11.50 -15.70
CA LEU A 316 1.85 -11.08 -16.58
C LEU A 316 2.10 -9.68 -17.17
N MET A 317 2.52 -8.71 -16.35
CA MET A 317 2.86 -7.37 -16.82
C MET A 317 4.02 -7.38 -17.83
N ILE A 318 5.04 -8.21 -17.61
CA ILE A 318 6.18 -8.38 -18.54
C ILE A 318 5.69 -8.91 -19.89
N ARG A 319 4.88 -10.00 -19.89
CA ARG A 319 4.33 -10.57 -21.13
C ARG A 319 3.48 -9.59 -21.93
N ARG A 320 2.85 -8.63 -21.25
CA ARG A 320 2.00 -7.59 -21.85
C ARG A 320 2.75 -6.30 -22.20
N GLY A 321 4.04 -6.20 -21.89
CA GLY A 321 4.83 -4.98 -22.11
C GLY A 321 4.42 -3.82 -21.21
N TRP A 322 3.82 -4.10 -20.05
CA TRP A 322 3.28 -3.12 -19.11
C TRP A 322 4.26 -2.73 -18.00
N MET A 323 5.28 -3.53 -17.76
CA MET A 323 6.27 -3.28 -16.71
C MET A 323 7.46 -2.51 -17.28
N GLU A 324 7.61 -1.25 -16.86
CA GLU A 324 8.83 -0.49 -17.11
C GLU A 324 9.98 -1.03 -16.26
N GLN A 325 11.17 -1.12 -16.86
CA GLN A 325 12.37 -1.55 -16.16
C GLN A 325 12.87 -0.43 -15.23
N PRO A 326 13.09 -0.70 -13.92
CA PRO A 326 13.75 0.24 -13.04
C PRO A 326 15.20 0.50 -13.47
N PRO A 327 15.79 1.64 -13.09
CA PRO A 327 17.21 1.91 -13.32
C PRO A 327 18.08 0.84 -12.70
N GLN A 328 19.13 0.47 -13.43
CA GLN A 328 20.04 -0.58 -13.04
C GLN A 328 21.48 -0.09 -13.13
N ALA A 329 22.36 -0.73 -12.35
CA ALA A 329 23.79 -0.54 -12.51
C ALA A 329 24.22 -0.95 -13.93
N SER A 330 25.20 -0.24 -14.50
CA SER A 330 25.74 -0.56 -15.82
C SER A 330 26.33 -1.97 -15.85
N ASP A 331 25.86 -2.80 -16.79
CA ASP A 331 26.46 -4.10 -17.07
C ASP A 331 27.79 -3.91 -17.82
N ARG A 332 28.88 -3.81 -17.05
CA ARG A 332 30.23 -3.58 -17.59
C ARG A 332 30.67 -4.66 -18.58
N ARG A 333 30.12 -5.88 -18.52
CA ARG A 333 30.50 -6.98 -19.43
C ARG A 333 29.99 -6.73 -20.86
N LYS A 334 28.83 -6.10 -21.03
CA LYS A 334 28.29 -5.74 -22.36
C LYS A 334 29.17 -4.74 -23.11
N PHE A 335 29.95 -3.93 -22.41
CA PHE A 335 30.89 -2.98 -23.03
C PHE A 335 32.25 -3.62 -23.37
N VAL A 336 32.58 -4.76 -22.75
CA VAL A 336 33.80 -5.53 -23.06
C VAL A 336 33.56 -6.48 -24.24
N TYR A 337 32.37 -7.08 -24.33
CA TYR A 337 31.99 -8.00 -25.39
C TYR A 337 30.91 -7.39 -26.28
N GLN A 338 31.28 -6.37 -27.07
CA GLN A 338 30.42 -5.88 -28.13
C GLN A 338 30.47 -6.85 -29.32
N PRO A 339 29.33 -7.37 -29.81
CA PRO A 339 29.33 -8.11 -31.07
C PRO A 339 29.82 -7.17 -32.18
N THR A 340 30.88 -7.59 -32.88
CA THR A 340 31.48 -6.88 -34.02
C THR A 340 30.51 -6.71 -35.18
#